data_AF-A0ABD3XWC9-F1
#
_entry.id   AF-A0ABD3XWC9-F1
#
_cell.length_a   1.000
_cell.length_b   1.000
_cell.length_c   1.000
_cell.angle_alpha   90.00
_cell.angle_beta   90.00
_cell.angle_gamma   90.00
#
_symmetry.space_group_name_H-M   'P 1'
#
loop_
_entity.id
_entity.type
_entity.pdbx_description
1 polymer ?
#
loop_
_entity_poly.entity_id
_entity_poly.type
_entity_poly.pdbx_seq_one_letter_code
_entity_poly.pdbx_strand_id
1 'polypeptide(L)' 'EGTEAYSYRGAYFGQGYGPIRMNRVDCRGDEQYLSSCTSQRSGNIHCTHVQDASVSC' A
#
# COMPACT_ATOMS: atom_id res chain seq x y z
N GLU A 1 6.65 11.68 -21.81
CA GLU A 1 5.62 10.63 -21.77
C GLU A 1 5.64 10.04 -20.37
N GLY A 2 4.61 10.30 -19.57
CA GLY A 2 4.50 9.78 -18.21
C GLY A 2 3.31 8.84 -18.15
N THR A 3 3.54 7.58 -17.81
CA THR A 3 2.49 6.65 -17.43
C THR A 3 1.92 7.12 -16.11
N GLU A 4 0.71 7.70 -16.13
CA GLU A 4 0.00 8.07 -14.92
C GLU A 4 -0.41 6.80 -14.18
N ALA A 5 0.04 6.65 -12.94
CA ALA A 5 -0.43 5.59 -12.06
C ALA A 5 -1.57 6.11 -11.18
N TYR A 6 -2.59 5.29 -11.01
CA TYR A 6 -3.73 5.57 -10.13
C TYR A 6 -3.59 4.78 -8.84
N SER A 7 -3.94 5.42 -7.72
CA SER A 7 -4.02 4.76 -6.42
C SER A 7 -5.46 4.71 -5.93
N TYR A 8 -5.83 3.57 -5.36
CA TYR A 8 -7.16 3.31 -4.83
C TYR A 8 -7.04 2.86 -3.38
N ARG A 9 -8.10 3.16 -2.61
CA ARG A 9 -8.25 2.77 -1.21
C ARG A 9 -9.51 1.94 -1.06
N GLY A 10 -9.66 1.28 0.10
CA GLY A 10 -10.91 0.62 0.42
C GLY A 10 -11.08 -0.74 -0.25
N ALA A 11 -9.99 -1.47 -0.49
CA ALA A 11 -10.01 -2.78 -1.13
C ALA A 11 -10.67 -2.76 -2.53
N TYR A 12 -10.25 -1.82 -3.37
CA TYR A 12 -10.86 -1.57 -4.69
C TYR A 12 -10.92 -2.82 -5.59
N PHE A 13 -9.86 -3.64 -5.58
CA PHE A 13 -9.82 -4.92 -6.31
C PHE A 13 -10.28 -6.13 -5.48
N GLY A 14 -10.92 -5.88 -4.34
CA GLY A 14 -11.30 -6.90 -3.36
C GLY A 14 -10.35 -6.97 -2.17
N GLN A 15 -10.83 -7.61 -1.10
CA GLN A 15 -10.10 -7.79 0.16
C GLN A 15 -9.11 -8.94 0.04
N GLY A 16 -7.92 -8.74 0.60
CA GLY A 16 -6.95 -9.82 0.81
C GLY A 16 -7.32 -10.73 1.99
N TYR A 17 -6.42 -11.67 2.26
CA TYR A 17 -6.48 -12.58 3.41
C TYR A 17 -5.10 -12.73 4.05
N GLY A 18 -5.07 -12.98 5.36
CA GLY A 18 -3.85 -13.23 6.12
C GLY A 18 -3.20 -11.95 6.69
N PRO A 19 -1.89 -11.97 6.98
CA PRO A 19 -1.24 -10.83 7.62
C PRO A 19 -1.06 -9.66 6.66
N ILE A 20 -1.53 -8.48 7.07
CA ILE A 20 -1.24 -7.21 6.40
C ILE A 20 0.25 -6.90 6.61
N ARG A 21 1.02 -6.85 5.52
CA ARG A 21 2.49 -6.73 5.55
C ARG A 21 2.97 -5.30 5.79
N MET A 22 2.22 -4.31 5.29
CA MET A 22 2.63 -2.91 5.29
C MET A 22 1.44 -2.02 5.58
N ASN A 23 1.67 -0.91 6.27
CA ASN A 23 0.68 0.16 6.41
C ASN A 23 1.39 1.52 6.31
N ARG A 24 0.62 2.56 6.00
CA ARG A 24 1.09 3.97 5.92
C ARG A 24 2.45 4.05 5.22
N VAL A 25 2.50 3.45 4.03
CA VAL A 25 3.69 3.45 3.19
C VAL A 25 3.87 4.86 2.64
N ASP A 26 5.06 5.41 2.86
CA ASP A 26 5.48 6.73 2.45
C ASP A 26 6.79 6.59 1.67
N CYS A 27 6.67 6.72 0.34
CA CYS A 27 7.77 6.58 -0.61
C CYS A 27 8.19 7.98 -1.10
N ARG A 28 9.48 8.17 -1.37
CA ARG A 28 9.98 9.38 -2.02
C ARG A 28 9.68 9.39 -3.52
N GLY A 29 9.49 8.21 -4.12
CA GLY A 29 9.17 8.02 -5.54
C GLY A 29 10.36 7.62 -6.41
N ASP A 30 11.54 7.48 -5.81
CA ASP A 30 12.78 7.00 -6.45
C ASP A 30 13.21 5.62 -5.94
N GLU A 31 12.46 5.03 -5.01
CA GLU A 31 12.72 3.68 -4.51
C GLU A 31 12.49 2.60 -5.57
N GLN A 32 13.39 1.62 -5.65
CA GLN A 32 13.25 0.47 -6.55
C GLN A 32 12.23 -0.57 -6.05
N TYR A 33 12.03 -0.63 -4.73
CA TYR A 33 11.17 -1.63 -4.08
C TYR A 33 10.25 -0.96 -3.07
N LEU A 34 8.99 -1.40 -3.01
CA LEU A 34 8.02 -0.89 -2.03
C LEU A 34 8.51 -1.10 -0.59
N SER A 35 9.22 -2.20 -0.32
CA SER A 35 9.82 -2.49 1.00
C SER A 35 10.94 -1.54 1.41
N SER A 36 11.48 -0.75 0.47
CA SER A 36 12.48 0.28 0.75
C SER A 36 11.87 1.62 1.18
N CYS A 37 10.56 1.78 1.01
CA CYS A 37 9.84 2.97 1.46
C CYS A 37 9.71 2.98 3.00
N THR A 38 9.54 4.18 3.55
CA THR A 38 9.21 4.32 4.96
C THR A 38 7.82 3.74 5.19
N SER A 39 7.65 2.94 6.23
CA SER A 39 6.35 2.39 6.61
C SER A 39 6.26 2.27 8.12
N GLN A 40 5.04 2.33 8.67
CA GLN A 40 4.89 2.14 10.10
C GLN A 40 5.12 0.66 10.42
N ARG A 41 6.14 0.36 11.25
CA ARG A 41 6.43 -1.01 11.69
C ARG A 41 5.18 -1.59 12.35
N SER A 42 4.73 -2.72 11.80
CA SER A 42 3.60 -3.52 12.24
C SER A 42 3.63 -3.69 13.76
N GLY A 43 2.64 -3.13 14.45
CA GLY A 43 2.55 -3.15 15.91
C GLY A 43 1.50 -2.18 16.47
N ASN A 44 1.20 -1.09 15.74
CA ASN A 44 0.35 -0.01 16.25
C ASN A 44 -0.84 0.37 15.36
N ILE A 45 -1.40 -0.51 14.51
CA ILE A 45 -2.50 -0.10 13.61
C ILE A 45 -3.63 -1.13 13.43
N HIS A 46 -4.84 -0.64 13.70
CA HIS A 46 -6.15 -1.13 13.27
C HIS A 46 -6.33 -1.07 11.74
N CYS A 47 -5.46 -1.74 10.97
CA CYS A 47 -5.73 -1.97 9.56
C CYS A 47 -6.42 -3.31 9.42
N THR A 48 -7.50 -3.34 8.66
CA THR A 48 -8.16 -4.59 8.25
C THR A 48 -8.23 -4.63 6.73
N HIS A 49 -8.56 -5.78 6.15
CA HIS A 49 -8.58 -5.93 4.69
C HIS A 49 -9.56 -4.98 3.99
N VAL A 50 -10.54 -4.38 4.68
CA VAL A 50 -11.40 -3.33 4.13
C VAL A 50 -10.61 -2.08 3.70
N GLN A 51 -9.35 -1.95 4.12
CA GLN A 51 -8.47 -0.82 3.83
C GLN A 51 -7.31 -1.18 2.89
N ASP A 52 -7.31 -2.37 2.29
CA ASP A 52 -6.25 -2.79 1.37
C ASP A 52 -6.08 -1.74 0.26
N ALA A 53 -4.82 -1.37 0.02
CA ALA A 53 -4.43 -0.42 -1.02
C ALA A 53 -4.32 -1.12 -2.37
N SER A 54 -4.57 -0.38 -3.44
CA SER A 54 -4.61 -0.91 -4.81
C SER A 54 -4.04 0.13 -5.78
N VAL A 55 -3.41 -0.32 -6.86
CA VAL A 55 -2.84 0.55 -7.89
C VAL A 55 -3.20 0.07 -9.30
N SER A 56 -3.34 1.00 -10.23
CA SER A 56 -3.34 0.72 -11.67
C SER A 56 -2.19 1.49 -12.30
N CYS A 57 -1.33 0.78 -13.02
CA CYS A 57 -0.23 1.37 -13.78
C CYS A 57 -0.69 1.83 -15.17
#